data_AF-A0A844FX62-F1
#
_entry.id   AF-A0A844FX62-F1
#
_cell.length_a   1.000
_cell.length_b   1.000
_cell.length_c   1.000
_cell.angle_alpha   90.00
_cell.angle_beta   90.00
_cell.angle_gamma   90.00
#
_symmetry.space_group_name_H-M   'P 1'
#
loop_
_entity.id
_entity.type
_entity.pdbx_description
1 polymer ?
#
loop_
_entity_poly.entity_id
_entity_poly.type
_entity_poly.pdbx_seq_one_letter_code
_entity_poly.pdbx_strand_id
1 'polypeptide(L)' 'DYIIWYNTKRIKASLGYLSPMEYRQSLGLI' A
#
# COMPACT_ATOMS: atom_id res chain seq x y z
N ASP A 1 0.16 -6.04 18.12
CA ASP A 1 1.09 -6.43 17.02
C ASP A 1 0.44 -7.04 15.78
N TYR A 2 -0.46 -8.02 15.90
CA TYR A 2 -1.12 -8.65 14.74
C TYR A 2 -1.84 -7.65 13.81
N ILE A 3 -2.55 -6.67 14.37
CA ILE A 3 -3.28 -5.65 13.60
C ILE A 3 -2.32 -4.78 12.78
N ILE A 4 -1.17 -4.38 13.35
CA ILE A 4 -0.16 -3.58 12.66
C ILE A 4 0.48 -4.40 11.53
N TRP A 5 0.82 -5.66 11.80
CA TRP A 5 1.36 -6.56 10.79
C TRP A 5 0.36 -6.80 9.65
N TYR A 6 -0.90 -7.07 9.97
CA TYR A 6 -1.97 -7.28 8.99
C TYR A 6 -2.17 -6.03 8.12
N ASN A 7 -2.27 -4.85 8.73
CA ASN A 7 -2.45 -3.59 8.02
C ASN A 7 -1.25 -3.27 7.12
N THR A 8 -0.02 -3.44 7.60
CA THR A 8 1.20 -3.11 6.82
C THR A 8 1.48 -4.11 5.69
N LYS A 9 1.24 -5.41 5.91
CA LYS A 9 1.41 -6.44 4.87
C LYS A 9 0.29 -6.39 3.84
N ARG A 10 -0.97 -6.19 4.26
CA ARG A 10 -2.11 -6.09 3.34
C ARG A 10 -2.02 -4.85 2.46
N ILE A 11 -1.62 -3.70 3.01
CA ILE A 11 -1.48 -2.47 2.20
C ILE A 11 -0.57 -2.73 1.01
N LYS A 12 0.57 -3.41 1.20
CA LYS A 12 1.49 -3.71 0.09
C LYS A 12 0.86 -4.63 -0.95
N ALA A 13 0.13 -5.67 -0.53
CA ALA A 13 -0.55 -6.58 -1.47
C ALA A 13 -1.66 -5.86 -2.26
N SER A 14 -2.49 -5.04 -1.60
CA SER A 14 -3.55 -4.28 -2.27
C SER A 14 -3.02 -3.18 -3.19
N LEU A 15 -1.84 -2.64 -2.91
CA LEU A 15 -1.18 -1.63 -3.75
C LEU A 15 -0.37 -2.27 -4.90
N GLY A 16 -0.42 -3.59 -5.09
CA GLY A 16 0.36 -4.27 -6.13
C GLY A 16 1.87 -4.25 -5.88
N TYR A 17 2.29 -4.32 -4.61
CA TYR A 17 3.67 -4.18 -4.14
C TYR A 17 4.29 -2.79 -4.34
N LEU A 18 3.51 -1.81 -4.79
CA LEU A 18 3.92 -0.42 -4.84
C LEU A 18 3.96 0.20 -3.44
N SER A 19 4.88 1.14 -3.24
CA SER A 19 4.81 2.04 -2.09
C SER A 19 3.54 2.92 -2.17
N PRO A 20 3.07 3.46 -1.03
CA PRO A 20 1.91 4.35 -1.03
C PRO A 20 2.05 5.61 -1.91
N MET A 21 3.27 6.02 -2.27
CA MET A 21 3.48 7.14 -3.20
C MET A 21 3.35 6.68 -4.65
N GLU A 22 4.00 5.58 -5.02
CA GLU A 22 3.92 5.00 -6.37
C GLU A 22 2.48 4.60 -6.73
N TYR A 23 1.72 4.06 -5.78
CA TYR A 23 0.30 3.78 -6.01
C TYR A 23 -0.54 5.05 -6.20
N ARG A 24 -0.20 6.16 -5.53
CA ARG A 24 -0.90 7.43 -5.73
C ARG A 24 -0.55 8.06 -7.09
N GLN A 25 0.68 7.93 -7.54
CA GLN A 25 1.12 8.32 -8.89
C GLN A 25 0.42 7.47 -9.97
N SER A 26 0.31 6.16 -9.79
CA SER A 26 -0.39 5.29 -10.77
C SER A 26 -1.88 5.60 -10.89
N LEU A 27 -2.51 6.10 -9.81
CA LEU A 27 -3.89 6.58 -9.81
C LEU A 27 -4.05 8.02 -10.35
N GLY A 28 -2.97 8.73 -10.68
CA GLY A 28 -3.03 10.12 -11.14
C GLY A 28 -3.53 11.10 -10.06
N LEU A 29 -3.39 10.73 -8.78
CA LEU A 29 -3.73 11.59 -7.64
C LEU A 29 -2.59 12.55 -7.25
N ILE A 30 -1.44 12.41 -7.91
CA ILE A 30 -0.24 13.26 -7.87
C ILE A 30 0.13 13.51 -9.33
#